data_AF-A0A7J9CNX5-F1
#
_entry.id   AF-A0A7J9CNX5-F1
#
_cell.length_a   1.000
_cell.length_b   1.000
_cell.length_c   1.000
_cell.angle_alpha   90.00
_cell.angle_beta   90.00
_cell.angle_gamma   90.00
#
_symmetry.space_group_name_H-M   'P 1'
#
loop_
_entity.id
_entity.type
_entity.pdbx_description
1 polymer ?
#
loop_
_entity_poly.entity_id
_entity_poly.type
_entity_poly.pdbx_seq_one_letter_code
_entity_poly.pdbx_strand_id
1 'polypeptide(L)'
;NYNIEFPLLKKLEIERCPKLKEFISKSSSESGMHTLFNEKVAVPSLETMTISELSNVKMIFHTDLPPNSFQHLRELSVSRCEILKNLLPASIAKHLLQLEDLSISDCGVEEIVSEGKGVEDQPVRFEFPKVSSIQVTSLKELKCFYKGQHTIVWPMLKKLTTDGSALLMLMGLEDVRIQERKGNGVAALVVEEVIPNLEQLELRHLSDEGQFPLNLFHHVKVLKVNGGFGDGFLIFPFLRKICNPECLDLECFSFRDGLPCKGDVGTPSRIKELNLSNLRNLQRMWRKDSELGHILSNLQTLRVMFCHDLINIGASSLSFKNLTTLKVSNCAMMTNLATPLIVESLVQLTTMEVSNCTKMTEIVAHEGDYRQTIVVGKLKCLKLSELQSLTSFCRGSYAFNFPYLEEVVVEVCPKLKIFSEGVLNTPQLQSVKLYSFDKKGCWAGDLNSTLQLLNIKKVGQYGRNDHLTISNMFPESIEIWKKNPRAILELKNLSQMNFYRCSSLKYIFTLSMLLSLKQLERIDVQECNTMEQVIREDEEEATTHEFTFTRLFYVKLEACFNLTNFYLGSRALEFPKLSDIRIVRCPKMTAFSSSISRESEKVIGKQGMGDNTTTLFCHK
;
A
#
# COMPACT_ATOMS: atom_id res chain seq x y z
N ASN A 1 33.61 -2.30 -20.28
CA ASN A 1 32.94 -1.41 -19.30
C ASN A 1 32.18 -0.32 -20.02
N TYR A 2 30.93 -0.59 -20.41
CA TYR A 2 30.06 0.44 -21.00
C TYR A 2 29.30 1.16 -19.88
N ASN A 3 29.26 2.48 -19.96
CA ASN A 3 28.45 3.32 -19.06
C ASN A 3 26.99 3.22 -19.52
N ILE A 4 26.10 2.65 -18.71
CA ILE A 4 24.66 2.68 -18.98
C ILE A 4 24.08 3.77 -18.09
N GLU A 5 23.69 4.89 -18.71
CA GLU A 5 23.00 5.98 -18.02
C GLU A 5 21.49 5.79 -18.15
N PHE A 6 20.75 6.09 -17.08
CA PHE A 6 19.29 6.13 -17.10
C PHE A 6 18.81 7.57 -16.84
N PRO A 7 19.08 8.51 -17.76
CA PRO A 7 18.85 9.94 -17.54
C PRO A 7 17.37 10.27 -17.38
N LEU A 8 16.45 9.42 -17.85
CA LEU A 8 14.99 9.62 -17.77
C LEU A 8 14.29 8.66 -16.79
N LEU A 9 15.02 7.82 -16.05
CA LEU A 9 14.40 6.91 -15.07
C LEU A 9 13.78 7.73 -13.95
N LYS A 10 12.45 7.68 -13.87
CA LYS A 10 11.62 8.37 -12.88
C LYS A 10 11.17 7.43 -11.77
N LYS A 11 10.88 6.16 -12.09
CA LYS A 11 10.31 5.20 -11.14
C LYS A 11 11.07 3.90 -11.13
N LEU A 12 11.43 3.47 -9.93
CA LEU A 12 12.10 2.20 -9.70
C LEU A 12 11.44 1.44 -8.56
N GLU A 13 10.98 0.22 -8.85
CA GLU A 13 10.41 -0.71 -7.88
C GLU A 13 11.16 -2.04 -7.92
N ILE A 14 11.69 -2.45 -6.76
CA ILE A 14 12.41 -3.71 -6.59
C ILE A 14 11.84 -4.44 -5.38
N GLU A 15 11.34 -5.66 -5.58
CA GLU A 15 10.74 -6.47 -4.53
C GLU A 15 11.23 -7.92 -4.58
N ARG A 16 11.56 -8.52 -3.43
CA ARG A 16 11.87 -9.97 -3.29
C ARG A 16 12.97 -10.46 -4.25
N CYS A 17 14.09 -9.73 -4.30
CA CYS A 17 15.26 -10.04 -5.11
C CYS A 17 16.49 -10.34 -4.23
N PRO A 18 16.53 -11.49 -3.53
CA PRO A 18 17.55 -11.81 -2.51
C PRO A 18 18.99 -11.79 -3.00
N LYS A 19 19.28 -12.03 -4.29
CA LYS A 19 20.67 -11.98 -4.76
C LYS A 19 21.23 -10.57 -4.85
N LEU A 20 20.39 -9.53 -4.90
CA LEU A 20 20.86 -8.15 -4.88
C LEU A 20 21.44 -7.84 -3.49
N LYS A 21 22.74 -7.52 -3.45
CA LYS A 21 23.45 -7.18 -2.21
C LYS A 21 23.59 -5.68 -2.05
N GLU A 22 23.73 -4.96 -3.16
CA GLU A 22 23.94 -3.51 -3.18
C GLU A 22 23.20 -2.90 -4.38
N PHE A 23 22.84 -1.63 -4.26
CA PHE A 23 22.14 -0.90 -5.32
C PHE A 23 23.12 -0.34 -6.38
N ILE A 24 24.22 0.27 -5.91
CA ILE A 24 25.34 0.83 -6.69
C ILE A 24 26.63 0.34 -5.99
N SER A 25 27.70 -0.06 -6.68
CA SER A 25 28.98 -0.49 -6.03
C SER A 25 30.21 -0.11 -6.83
N LYS A 26 31.37 -0.01 -6.13
CA LYS A 26 32.60 0.69 -6.56
C LYS A 26 33.71 -0.17 -7.18
N SER A 27 33.46 -1.40 -7.65
CA SER A 27 34.53 -2.15 -8.34
C SER A 27 34.06 -3.26 -9.28
N SER A 28 34.71 -3.32 -10.44
CA SER A 28 34.63 -4.42 -11.41
C SER A 28 35.70 -5.50 -11.17
N SER A 29 36.19 -5.68 -9.94
CA SER A 29 37.35 -6.54 -9.66
C SER A 29 37.23 -7.52 -8.49
N GLU A 30 36.08 -7.61 -7.81
CA GLU A 30 35.81 -8.72 -6.89
C GLU A 30 34.71 -9.63 -7.45
N SER A 31 35.09 -10.87 -7.76
CA SER A 31 34.19 -11.92 -8.26
C SER A 31 33.19 -12.33 -7.16
N GLY A 32 32.09 -11.58 -7.03
CA GLY A 32 31.02 -11.91 -6.07
C GLY A 32 30.03 -10.81 -5.72
N MET A 33 30.16 -9.61 -6.29
CA MET A 33 29.26 -8.47 -6.07
C MET A 33 28.05 -8.53 -7.01
N HIS A 34 26.84 -8.52 -6.45
CA HIS A 34 25.57 -8.52 -7.18
C HIS A 34 24.89 -7.16 -6.97
N THR A 35 25.13 -6.24 -7.91
CA THR A 35 24.54 -4.89 -7.89
C THR A 35 23.58 -4.67 -9.05
N LEU A 36 22.51 -3.93 -8.80
CA LEU A 36 21.54 -3.62 -9.86
C LEU A 36 22.12 -2.64 -10.89
N PHE A 37 22.86 -1.63 -10.43
CA PHE A 37 23.54 -0.62 -11.24
C PHE A 37 25.04 -0.52 -10.89
N ASN A 38 25.85 -0.01 -11.83
CA ASN A 38 27.29 0.23 -11.67
C ASN A 38 27.58 1.60 -11.00
N GLU A 39 28.77 1.82 -10.42
CA GLU A 39 29.21 3.08 -9.77
C GLU A 39 29.04 4.35 -10.63
N LYS A 40 29.08 4.19 -11.96
CA LYS A 40 28.99 5.29 -12.93
C LYS A 40 27.56 5.60 -13.36
N VAL A 41 26.56 4.90 -12.83
CA VAL A 41 25.16 5.12 -13.19
C VAL A 41 24.61 6.31 -12.40
N ALA A 42 24.42 7.43 -13.08
CA ALA A 42 23.63 8.53 -12.57
C ALA A 42 22.14 8.27 -12.87
N VAL A 43 21.28 8.40 -11.85
CA VAL A 43 19.80 8.39 -11.99
C VAL A 43 19.22 9.77 -11.64
N PRO A 44 19.68 10.85 -12.29
CA PRO A 44 19.42 12.22 -11.84
C PRO A 44 17.94 12.62 -11.87
N SER A 45 17.11 11.89 -12.62
CA SER A 45 15.67 12.16 -12.79
C SER A 45 14.76 11.25 -11.94
N LEU A 46 15.34 10.45 -11.02
CA LEU A 46 14.56 9.53 -10.21
C LEU A 46 13.63 10.30 -9.27
N GLU A 47 12.33 10.06 -9.40
CA GLU A 47 11.26 10.69 -8.63
C GLU A 47 10.71 9.72 -7.55
N THR A 48 10.60 8.43 -7.87
CA THR A 48 10.07 7.39 -6.97
C THR A 48 11.03 6.21 -6.87
N MET A 49 11.38 5.83 -5.63
CA MET A 49 12.13 4.62 -5.33
C MET A 49 11.36 3.75 -4.33
N THR A 50 11.08 2.50 -4.70
CA THR A 50 10.46 1.49 -3.82
C THR A 50 11.34 0.25 -3.75
N ILE A 51 11.76 -0.12 -2.54
CA ILE A 51 12.60 -1.27 -2.25
C ILE A 51 11.90 -2.14 -1.21
N SER A 52 11.70 -3.43 -1.48
CA SER A 52 11.03 -4.31 -0.52
C SER A 52 11.61 -5.73 -0.49
N GLU A 53 11.68 -6.32 0.70
CA GLU A 53 12.06 -7.74 0.89
C GLU A 53 13.43 -8.10 0.27
N LEU A 54 14.40 -7.19 0.38
CA LEU A 54 15.78 -7.45 -0.01
C LEU A 54 16.57 -7.96 1.19
N SER A 55 16.66 -9.29 1.32
CA SER A 55 17.22 -9.96 2.49
C SER A 55 18.74 -9.83 2.66
N ASN A 56 19.47 -9.43 1.61
CA ASN A 56 20.94 -9.34 1.62
C ASN A 56 21.49 -7.90 1.52
N VAL A 57 20.62 -6.88 1.53
CA VAL A 57 21.03 -5.47 1.40
C VAL A 57 21.30 -4.85 2.77
N LYS A 58 22.56 -4.50 3.03
CA LYS A 58 22.98 -3.80 4.26
C LYS A 58 22.90 -2.29 4.15
N MET A 59 23.06 -1.75 2.94
CA MET A 59 23.03 -0.32 2.62
C MET A 59 22.39 -0.12 1.25
N ILE A 60 21.49 0.85 1.13
CA ILE A 60 20.87 1.21 -0.16
C ILE A 60 21.74 2.24 -0.90
N PHE A 61 22.26 3.23 -0.18
CA PHE A 61 23.11 4.27 -0.77
C PHE A 61 24.52 4.23 -0.17
N HIS A 62 25.53 4.41 -1.03
CA HIS A 62 26.93 4.57 -0.61
C HIS A 62 27.30 6.03 -0.39
N THR A 63 28.34 6.25 0.41
CA THR A 63 28.83 7.58 0.81
C THR A 63 29.48 8.39 -0.32
N ASP A 64 29.88 7.75 -1.43
CA ASP A 64 30.63 8.35 -2.54
C ASP A 64 29.76 8.73 -3.77
N LEU A 65 28.43 8.80 -3.61
CA LEU A 65 27.55 9.20 -4.71
C LEU A 65 27.68 10.72 -5.00
N PRO A 66 27.61 11.15 -6.28
CA PRO A 66 27.56 12.56 -6.62
C PRO A 66 26.43 13.29 -5.87
N PRO A 67 26.65 14.51 -5.36
CA PRO A 67 25.68 15.23 -4.51
C PRO A 67 24.26 15.39 -5.10
N ASN A 68 24.13 15.29 -6.43
CA ASN A 68 22.90 15.55 -7.17
C ASN A 68 22.21 14.30 -7.72
N SER A 69 22.67 13.09 -7.38
CA SER A 69 22.13 11.84 -7.93
C SER A 69 20.66 11.59 -7.61
N PHE A 70 20.13 12.20 -6.54
CA PHE A 70 18.74 12.03 -6.07
C PHE A 70 18.02 13.35 -5.84
N GLN A 71 18.46 14.43 -6.49
CA GLN A 71 17.91 15.79 -6.27
C GLN A 71 16.42 15.91 -6.64
N HIS A 72 15.89 15.03 -7.50
CA HIS A 72 14.48 15.00 -7.92
C HIS A 72 13.64 13.95 -7.18
N LEU A 73 14.23 13.23 -6.21
CA LEU A 73 13.53 12.17 -5.49
C LEU A 73 12.41 12.78 -4.63
N ARG A 74 11.18 12.35 -4.91
CA ARG A 74 9.95 12.76 -4.22
C ARG A 74 9.43 11.68 -3.29
N GLU A 75 9.55 10.41 -3.68
CA GLU A 75 9.01 9.29 -2.92
C GLU A 75 10.11 8.25 -2.67
N LEU A 76 10.35 7.94 -1.40
CA LEU A 76 11.26 6.87 -0.97
C LEU A 76 10.52 5.91 -0.05
N SER A 77 10.34 4.67 -0.50
CA SER A 77 9.69 3.60 0.27
C SER A 77 10.60 2.39 0.41
N VAL A 78 10.91 1.98 1.64
CA VAL A 78 11.74 0.82 1.94
C VAL A 78 11.03 -0.08 2.95
N SER A 79 10.81 -1.36 2.63
CA SER A 79 10.09 -2.26 3.53
C SER A 79 10.67 -3.67 3.63
N ARG A 80 10.57 -4.32 4.79
CA ARG A 80 10.95 -5.74 4.99
C ARG A 80 12.41 -6.04 4.60
N CYS A 81 13.31 -5.09 4.82
CA CYS A 81 14.76 -5.26 4.62
C CYS A 81 15.45 -5.47 5.98
N GLU A 82 15.49 -6.73 6.44
CA GLU A 82 15.81 -7.09 7.82
C GLU A 82 17.26 -6.79 8.25
N ILE A 83 18.23 -6.80 7.32
CA ILE A 83 19.65 -6.54 7.64
C ILE A 83 20.12 -5.13 7.26
N LEU A 84 19.21 -4.28 6.78
CA LEU A 84 19.50 -2.90 6.39
C LEU A 84 19.83 -2.09 7.64
N LYS A 85 21.04 -1.55 7.75
CA LYS A 85 21.49 -0.86 8.96
C LYS A 85 21.08 0.61 9.03
N ASN A 86 21.05 1.28 7.87
CA ASN A 86 20.78 2.70 7.76
C ASN A 86 20.12 3.00 6.41
N LEU A 87 19.22 3.98 6.39
CA LEU A 87 18.48 4.33 5.18
C LEU A 87 19.28 5.26 4.28
N LEU A 88 19.81 6.36 4.83
CA LEU A 88 20.45 7.44 4.07
C LEU A 88 21.81 7.83 4.67
N PRO A 89 22.85 8.03 3.87
CA PRO A 89 24.02 8.79 4.28
C PRO A 89 23.67 10.26 4.54
N ALA A 90 24.30 10.91 5.52
CA ALA A 90 24.11 12.34 5.80
C ALA A 90 24.39 13.25 4.58
N SER A 91 25.31 12.86 3.69
CA SER A 91 25.61 13.59 2.45
C SER A 91 24.43 13.60 1.47
N ILE A 92 23.59 12.58 1.46
CA ILE A 92 22.41 12.49 0.59
C ILE A 92 21.23 13.14 1.29
N ALA A 93 21.01 12.85 2.58
CA ALA A 93 19.88 13.39 3.35
C ALA A 93 19.80 14.92 3.30
N LYS A 94 20.93 15.63 3.30
CA LYS A 94 21.00 17.10 3.18
C LYS A 94 20.52 17.67 1.84
N HIS A 95 20.49 16.86 0.79
CA HIS A 95 20.17 17.31 -0.58
C HIS A 95 18.82 16.77 -1.08
N LEU A 96 18.06 16.05 -0.26
CA LEU A 96 16.71 15.56 -0.58
C LEU A 96 15.63 16.63 -0.41
N LEU A 97 15.84 17.80 -1.02
CA LEU A 97 14.97 18.97 -0.88
C LEU A 97 13.61 18.83 -1.60
N GLN A 98 13.49 17.84 -2.49
CA GLN A 98 12.26 17.54 -3.23
C GLN A 98 11.45 16.39 -2.65
N LEU A 99 11.91 15.77 -1.55
CA LEU A 99 11.23 14.63 -0.95
C LEU A 99 9.86 15.07 -0.41
N GLU A 100 8.82 14.36 -0.85
CA GLU A 100 7.41 14.57 -0.50
C GLU A 100 6.91 13.45 0.43
N ASP A 101 7.31 12.20 0.17
CA ASP A 101 6.90 11.03 0.94
C ASP A 101 8.09 10.12 1.32
N LEU A 102 8.18 9.79 2.61
CA LEU A 102 9.17 8.87 3.15
C LEU A 102 8.48 7.72 3.88
N SER A 103 8.75 6.48 3.49
CA SER A 103 8.21 5.28 4.12
C SER A 103 9.31 4.26 4.43
N ILE A 104 9.38 3.83 5.68
CA ILE A 104 10.29 2.78 6.16
C ILE A 104 9.47 1.82 7.02
N SER A 105 9.44 0.53 6.68
CA SER A 105 8.75 -0.46 7.51
C SER A 105 9.46 -1.80 7.65
N ASP A 106 9.40 -2.42 8.83
CA ASP A 106 9.88 -3.79 9.04
C ASP A 106 11.36 -3.99 8.61
N CYS A 107 12.21 -3.01 8.90
CA CYS A 107 13.64 -3.02 8.55
C CYS A 107 14.53 -3.10 9.80
N GLY A 108 15.75 -3.63 9.66
CA GLY A 108 16.77 -3.69 10.72
C GLY A 108 17.52 -2.38 10.96
N VAL A 109 16.90 -1.24 10.63
CA VAL A 109 17.55 0.08 10.63
C VAL A 109 17.81 0.51 12.07
N GLU A 110 19.08 0.77 12.39
CA GLU A 110 19.53 1.26 13.70
C GLU A 110 19.49 2.80 13.78
N GLU A 111 19.86 3.45 12.68
CA GLU A 111 19.81 4.91 12.51
C GLU A 111 19.26 5.24 11.11
N ILE A 112 18.33 6.20 11.01
CA ILE A 112 17.75 6.55 9.70
C ILE A 112 18.80 7.19 8.80
N VAL A 113 19.56 8.13 9.37
CA VAL A 113 20.67 8.80 8.70
C VAL A 113 21.99 8.38 9.34
N SER A 114 22.94 7.92 8.53
CA SER A 114 24.26 7.50 9.02
C SER A 114 25.28 8.64 9.05
N GLU A 115 26.24 8.53 9.98
CA GLU A 115 27.38 9.44 10.10
C GLU A 115 28.18 9.48 8.79
N GLY A 116 28.45 10.70 8.29
CA GLY A 116 29.33 10.92 7.13
C GLY A 116 30.77 11.10 7.57
N LYS A 117 31.74 10.65 6.74
CA LYS A 117 33.17 10.92 6.99
C LYS A 117 33.40 12.44 7.09
N GLY A 118 33.92 12.93 8.21
CA GLY A 118 34.36 14.32 8.38
C GLY A 118 33.33 15.31 8.97
N VAL A 119 32.27 14.84 9.64
CA VAL A 119 31.21 15.70 10.24
C VAL A 119 31.19 15.59 11.78
N GLU A 120 32.28 15.18 12.40
CA GLU A 120 32.28 14.62 13.75
C GLU A 120 32.04 15.65 14.90
N ASP A 121 32.12 16.96 14.65
CA ASP A 121 32.09 17.98 15.75
C ASP A 121 31.12 19.17 15.58
N GLN A 122 30.28 19.23 14.53
CA GLN A 122 29.34 20.36 14.33
C GLN A 122 27.87 19.94 14.34
N PRO A 123 26.96 20.73 14.96
CA PRO A 123 25.53 20.47 14.89
C PRO A 123 25.05 20.46 13.43
N VAL A 124 24.41 19.37 13.02
CA VAL A 124 23.89 19.19 11.66
C VAL A 124 22.41 19.56 11.60
N ARG A 125 22.03 20.40 10.65
CA ARG A 125 20.60 20.66 10.36
C ARG A 125 20.14 19.81 9.18
N PHE A 126 19.09 19.02 9.40
CA PHE A 126 18.35 18.31 8.37
C PHE A 126 17.02 19.02 8.14
N GLU A 127 16.81 19.48 6.92
CA GLU A 127 15.59 20.19 6.55
C GLU A 127 14.97 19.52 5.32
N PHE A 128 13.71 19.12 5.47
CA PHE A 128 12.96 18.41 4.44
C PHE A 128 11.73 19.26 4.08
N PRO A 129 11.90 20.30 3.25
CA PRO A 129 10.93 21.39 3.12
C PRO A 129 9.62 20.98 2.45
N LYS A 130 9.58 19.84 1.75
CA LYS A 130 8.40 19.37 1.00
C LYS A 130 7.76 18.10 1.55
N VAL A 131 8.35 17.48 2.58
CA VAL A 131 7.85 16.21 3.11
C VAL A 131 6.48 16.44 3.72
N SER A 132 5.47 15.76 3.16
CA SER A 132 4.07 15.88 3.51
C SER A 132 3.53 14.63 4.22
N SER A 133 4.14 13.46 3.96
CA SER A 133 3.85 12.20 4.65
C SER A 133 5.12 11.46 5.06
N ILE A 134 5.16 10.99 6.31
CA ILE A 134 6.20 10.11 6.84
C ILE A 134 5.56 8.85 7.41
N GLN A 135 6.12 7.69 7.09
CA GLN A 135 5.78 6.41 7.69
C GLN A 135 7.05 5.72 8.22
N VAL A 136 7.12 5.42 9.51
CA VAL A 136 8.26 4.74 10.17
C VAL A 136 7.71 3.70 11.16
N THR A 137 7.54 2.45 10.71
CA THR A 137 6.84 1.41 11.48
C THR A 137 7.63 0.11 11.60
N SER A 138 7.45 -0.64 12.67
CA SER A 138 8.11 -1.92 12.93
C SER A 138 9.64 -1.88 12.89
N LEU A 139 10.28 -0.77 13.29
CA LEU A 139 11.74 -0.64 13.33
C LEU A 139 12.29 -0.98 14.73
N LYS A 140 12.49 -2.29 14.98
CA LYS A 140 12.84 -2.80 16.33
C LYS A 140 14.21 -2.37 16.83
N GLU A 141 15.16 -2.16 15.92
CA GLU A 141 16.54 -1.82 16.25
C GLU A 141 16.81 -0.30 16.22
N LEU A 142 15.79 0.52 15.94
CA LEU A 142 15.94 1.97 15.78
C LEU A 142 16.33 2.61 17.11
N LYS A 143 17.49 3.29 17.12
CA LYS A 143 18.05 3.99 18.28
C LYS A 143 17.90 5.50 18.19
N CYS A 144 17.97 6.07 16.98
CA CYS A 144 17.86 7.51 16.76
C CYS A 144 17.62 7.82 15.28
N PHE A 145 17.28 9.07 14.97
CA PHE A 145 17.29 9.55 13.59
C PHE A 145 18.72 9.70 13.06
N TYR A 146 19.60 10.35 13.83
CA TYR A 146 21.00 10.57 13.53
C TYR A 146 21.80 10.61 14.83
N LYS A 147 22.96 9.95 14.87
CA LYS A 147 23.74 9.78 16.11
C LYS A 147 24.48 11.04 16.58
N GLY A 148 24.88 11.92 15.67
CA GLY A 148 25.53 13.19 16.01
C GLY A 148 24.55 14.26 16.48
N GLN A 149 25.05 15.41 16.98
CA GLN A 149 24.19 16.54 17.34
C GLN A 149 23.46 17.06 16.10
N HIS A 150 22.13 17.15 16.17
CA HIS A 150 21.34 17.54 15.01
C HIS A 150 20.03 18.25 15.35
N THR A 151 19.47 18.90 14.33
CA THR A 151 18.11 19.44 14.31
C THR A 151 17.40 18.91 13.07
N ILE A 152 16.11 18.59 13.19
CA ILE A 152 15.28 18.09 12.09
C ILE A 152 14.05 18.98 12.01
N VAL A 153 13.67 19.37 10.80
CA VAL A 153 12.44 20.13 10.58
C VAL A 153 11.69 19.57 9.37
N TRP A 154 10.41 19.27 9.55
CA TRP A 154 9.46 18.89 8.49
C TRP A 154 8.31 19.91 8.41
N PRO A 155 8.55 21.08 7.83
CA PRO A 155 7.62 22.21 7.92
C PRO A 155 6.29 21.98 7.20
N MET A 156 6.23 21.03 6.25
CA MET A 156 5.00 20.72 5.49
C MET A 156 4.38 19.36 5.85
N LEU A 157 4.85 18.71 6.93
CA LEU A 157 4.35 17.39 7.31
C LEU A 157 2.90 17.47 7.74
N LYS A 158 2.02 16.76 7.02
CA LYS A 158 0.59 16.65 7.33
C LYS A 158 0.22 15.30 7.91
N LYS A 159 0.93 14.23 7.52
CA LYS A 159 0.64 12.86 7.93
C LYS A 159 1.88 12.18 8.50
N LEU A 160 1.75 11.61 9.70
CA LEU A 160 2.78 10.80 10.34
C LEU A 160 2.20 9.45 10.76
N THR A 161 2.79 8.36 10.29
CA THR A 161 2.48 6.99 10.71
C THR A 161 3.70 6.40 11.38
N THR A 162 3.62 5.99 12.65
CA THR A 162 4.79 5.52 13.39
C THR A 162 4.45 4.56 14.50
N ASP A 163 5.39 3.72 14.89
CA ASP A 163 5.30 3.02 16.17
C ASP A 163 5.45 4.01 17.32
N GLY A 164 4.83 3.72 18.47
CA GLY A 164 4.94 4.58 19.65
C GLY A 164 6.39 4.80 20.11
N SER A 165 7.21 3.75 20.08
CA SER A 165 8.65 3.83 20.41
C SER A 165 9.44 4.59 19.35
N ALA A 166 9.21 4.32 18.07
CA ALA A 166 9.90 4.99 16.97
C ALA A 166 9.63 6.50 16.96
N LEU A 167 8.42 6.92 17.32
CA LEU A 167 8.07 8.34 17.47
C LEU A 167 8.99 9.05 18.48
N LEU A 168 9.27 8.40 19.62
CA LEU A 168 10.13 8.97 20.66
C LEU A 168 11.58 9.08 20.18
N MET A 169 12.06 8.09 19.42
CA MET A 169 13.39 8.09 18.81
C MET A 169 13.55 9.17 17.72
N LEU A 170 12.53 9.34 16.88
CA LEU A 170 12.52 10.34 15.79
C LEU A 170 12.56 11.76 16.33
N MET A 171 11.84 12.01 17.42
CA MET A 171 11.67 13.35 18.00
C MET A 171 12.73 13.67 19.05
N GLY A 172 13.67 12.76 19.34
CA GLY A 172 14.65 12.93 20.42
C GLY A 172 14.01 13.09 21.80
N LEU A 173 12.80 12.57 22.00
CA LEU A 173 12.03 12.74 23.23
C LEU A 173 12.46 11.78 24.34
N GLU A 174 13.40 10.87 24.07
CA GLU A 174 13.88 9.92 25.07
C GLU A 174 14.47 10.61 26.30
N ASP A 175 15.30 11.63 26.08
CA ASP A 175 15.96 12.41 27.13
C ASP A 175 15.02 13.44 27.78
N VAL A 176 14.06 13.97 27.01
CA VAL A 176 13.05 14.95 27.48
C VAL A 176 12.14 14.34 28.55
N ARG A 177 11.85 13.03 28.49
CA ARG A 177 11.07 12.30 29.52
C ARG A 177 11.66 12.44 30.93
N ILE A 178 12.99 12.56 31.06
CA ILE A 178 13.65 12.74 32.36
C ILE A 178 13.42 14.16 32.89
N GLN A 179 13.36 15.15 32.00
CA GLN A 179 13.14 16.55 32.35
C GLN A 179 11.66 16.86 32.65
N GLU A 180 10.71 16.21 31.98
CA GLU A 180 9.27 16.48 32.16
C GLU A 180 8.68 16.01 33.49
N ARG A 181 9.33 15.07 34.20
CA ARG A 181 9.01 14.80 35.62
C ARG A 181 9.17 16.05 36.52
N LYS A 182 9.77 17.14 36.01
CA LYS A 182 9.91 18.45 36.66
C LYS A 182 8.98 19.55 36.13
N GLY A 183 8.11 19.28 35.13
CA GLY A 183 6.98 20.15 34.76
C GLY A 183 7.20 21.20 33.66
N ASN A 184 8.16 21.03 32.74
CA ASN A 184 8.64 22.13 31.89
C ASN A 184 7.98 22.28 30.49
N GLY A 185 7.03 21.43 30.07
CA GLY A 185 6.32 21.57 28.77
C GLY A 185 7.20 21.50 27.50
N VAL A 186 8.44 21.02 27.63
CA VAL A 186 9.47 21.06 26.58
C VAL A 186 9.12 20.18 25.38
N ALA A 187 8.47 19.03 25.57
CA ALA A 187 8.18 18.13 24.45
C ALA A 187 7.16 18.69 23.45
N ALA A 188 6.19 19.47 23.92
CA ALA A 188 5.22 20.13 23.05
C ALA A 188 5.90 21.15 22.13
N LEU A 189 6.85 21.93 22.66
CA LEU A 189 7.65 22.87 21.89
C LEU A 189 8.50 22.17 20.83
N VAL A 190 9.14 21.05 21.19
CA VAL A 190 9.90 20.23 20.22
C VAL A 190 8.99 19.73 19.10
N VAL A 191 7.78 19.28 19.41
CA VAL A 191 6.82 18.84 18.39
C VAL A 191 6.38 20.00 17.49
N GLU A 192 6.10 21.17 18.07
CA GLU A 192 5.74 22.37 17.30
C GLU A 192 6.88 22.86 16.40
N GLU A 193 8.13 22.73 16.84
CA GLU A 193 9.30 23.09 16.03
C GLU A 193 9.56 22.08 14.89
N VAL A 194 9.40 20.79 15.15
CA VAL A 194 9.77 19.72 14.21
C VAL A 194 8.64 19.42 13.22
N ILE A 195 7.37 19.41 13.65
CA ILE A 195 6.18 19.04 12.85
C ILE A 195 4.99 20.02 13.06
N PRO A 196 5.16 21.32 12.76
CA PRO A 196 4.17 22.36 13.09
C PRO A 196 2.78 22.16 12.47
N ASN A 197 2.68 21.48 11.32
CA ASN A 197 1.46 21.40 10.51
C ASN A 197 0.80 20.01 10.48
N LEU A 198 1.08 19.16 11.48
CA LEU A 198 0.58 17.79 11.50
C LEU A 198 -0.95 17.75 11.64
N GLU A 199 -1.63 17.15 10.65
CA GLU A 199 -3.10 17.01 10.61
C GLU A 199 -3.57 15.60 10.97
N GLN A 200 -2.78 14.58 10.59
CA GLN A 200 -3.07 13.17 10.78
C GLN A 200 -1.90 12.45 11.47
N LEU A 201 -2.20 11.75 12.58
CA LEU A 201 -1.27 10.89 13.28
C LEU A 201 -1.80 9.45 13.29
N GLU A 202 -0.98 8.49 12.91
CA GLU A 202 -1.25 7.06 13.05
C GLU A 202 -0.20 6.42 13.96
N LEU A 203 -0.65 5.84 15.07
CA LEU A 203 0.20 5.17 16.05
C LEU A 203 -0.01 3.66 15.97
N ARG A 204 1.07 2.93 15.72
CA ARG A 204 1.09 1.46 15.70
C ARG A 204 1.83 0.92 16.91
N HIS A 205 1.52 -0.33 17.29
CA HIS A 205 2.22 -1.07 18.33
C HIS A 205 2.39 -0.29 19.66
N LEU A 206 1.32 0.35 20.15
CA LEU A 206 1.34 1.06 21.43
C LEU A 206 1.55 0.06 22.58
N SER A 207 2.72 0.12 23.21
CA SER A 207 3.11 -0.80 24.28
C SER A 207 2.94 -0.23 25.70
N ASP A 208 2.86 1.10 25.87
CA ASP A 208 2.70 1.74 27.19
C ASP A 208 2.12 3.18 27.10
N GLU A 209 1.04 3.45 27.83
CA GLU A 209 0.36 4.76 27.93
C GLU A 209 1.22 5.82 28.66
N GLY A 210 2.19 5.39 29.45
CA GLY A 210 3.05 6.23 30.28
C GLY A 210 4.10 7.04 29.50
N GLN A 211 4.37 6.67 28.25
CA GLN A 211 5.54 7.19 27.51
C GLN A 211 5.36 8.59 26.93
N PHE A 212 4.12 9.03 26.72
CA PHE A 212 3.84 10.30 26.06
C PHE A 212 3.64 11.46 27.05
N PRO A 213 4.19 12.65 26.77
CA PRO A 213 3.82 13.91 27.40
C PRO A 213 2.33 14.26 27.23
N LEU A 214 1.82 15.19 28.05
CA LEU A 214 0.45 15.72 27.93
C LEU A 214 0.32 16.72 26.75
N ASN A 215 -0.82 16.71 26.05
CA ASN A 215 -1.21 17.66 25.00
C ASN A 215 -0.25 17.77 23.79
N LEU A 216 0.51 16.70 23.53
CA LEU A 216 1.55 16.68 22.50
C LEU A 216 1.03 16.97 21.08
N PHE A 217 -0.21 16.55 20.77
CA PHE A 217 -0.76 16.58 19.41
C PHE A 217 -2.13 17.26 19.35
N HIS A 218 -2.32 18.36 20.10
CA HIS A 218 -3.62 19.02 20.25
C HIS A 218 -4.21 19.58 18.94
N HIS A 219 -3.38 19.85 17.93
CA HIS A 219 -3.80 20.30 16.59
C HIS A 219 -4.26 19.17 15.65
N VAL A 220 -3.97 17.91 15.97
CA VAL A 220 -4.26 16.76 15.10
C VAL A 220 -5.77 16.52 14.99
N LYS A 221 -6.26 16.46 13.75
CA LYS A 221 -7.68 16.25 13.43
C LYS A 221 -8.03 14.78 13.24
N VAL A 222 -7.10 13.99 12.71
CA VAL A 222 -7.30 12.57 12.41
C VAL A 222 -6.32 11.76 13.23
N LEU A 223 -6.83 10.90 14.12
CA LEU A 223 -6.01 9.96 14.83
C LEU A 223 -6.37 8.53 14.42
N LYS A 224 -5.35 7.77 14.05
CA LYS A 224 -5.46 6.34 13.82
C LYS A 224 -4.63 5.59 14.85
N VAL A 225 -5.17 4.52 15.40
CA VAL A 225 -4.46 3.71 16.39
C VAL A 225 -4.62 2.25 16.05
N ASN A 226 -3.48 1.55 15.97
CA ASN A 226 -3.44 0.10 15.83
C ASN A 226 -3.05 -0.55 17.15
N GLY A 227 -3.99 -1.30 17.75
CA GLY A 227 -3.83 -1.90 19.07
C GLY A 227 -3.03 -3.20 19.11
N GLY A 228 -2.63 -3.76 17.97
CA GLY A 228 -1.85 -5.01 17.90
C GLY A 228 -2.50 -6.23 18.58
N PHE A 229 -3.81 -6.18 18.84
CA PHE A 229 -4.60 -7.11 19.66
C PHE A 229 -4.19 -7.20 21.13
N GLY A 230 -3.52 -6.19 21.68
CA GLY A 230 -3.25 -6.12 23.11
C GLY A 230 -4.55 -6.07 23.92
N ASP A 231 -4.72 -7.02 24.86
CA ASP A 231 -5.81 -6.97 25.82
C ASP A 231 -5.54 -5.84 26.83
N GLY A 232 -6.52 -4.94 27.05
CA GLY A 232 -6.49 -4.01 28.19
C GLY A 232 -5.94 -2.60 27.96
N PHE A 233 -5.62 -2.20 26.72
CA PHE A 233 -5.24 -0.81 26.43
C PHE A 233 -6.43 0.15 26.65
N LEU A 234 -6.27 1.14 27.53
CA LEU A 234 -7.29 2.16 27.81
C LEU A 234 -7.16 3.28 26.77
N ILE A 235 -7.64 2.98 25.56
CA ILE A 235 -7.57 3.89 24.42
C ILE A 235 -8.14 5.28 24.75
N PHE A 236 -9.31 5.39 25.37
CA PHE A 236 -9.94 6.69 25.61
C PHE A 236 -9.19 7.59 26.60
N PRO A 237 -8.69 7.09 27.75
CA PRO A 237 -7.73 7.82 28.58
C PRO A 237 -6.49 8.27 27.81
N PHE A 238 -5.90 7.39 26.99
CA PHE A 238 -4.76 7.72 26.15
C PHE A 238 -5.08 8.85 25.15
N LEU A 239 -6.21 8.74 24.43
CA LEU A 239 -6.67 9.78 23.50
C LEU A 239 -6.71 11.14 24.19
N ARG A 240 -7.38 11.23 25.34
CA ARG A 240 -7.49 12.47 26.12
C ARG A 240 -6.14 13.07 26.52
N LYS A 241 -5.14 12.22 26.73
CA LYS A 241 -3.77 12.64 27.10
C LYS A 241 -3.04 13.30 25.94
N ILE A 242 -3.24 12.82 24.70
CA ILE A 242 -2.44 13.20 23.53
C ILE A 242 -3.14 14.16 22.56
N CYS A 243 -4.45 14.02 22.30
CA CYS A 243 -5.20 14.82 21.32
C CYS A 243 -6.75 14.75 21.49
N ASN A 244 -7.50 15.61 20.80
CA ASN A 244 -8.96 15.55 20.73
C ASN A 244 -9.44 15.56 19.26
N PRO A 245 -9.39 14.41 18.56
CA PRO A 245 -9.55 14.35 17.11
C PRO A 245 -11.01 14.45 16.66
N GLU A 246 -11.22 14.84 15.40
CA GLU A 246 -12.53 14.78 14.72
C GLU A 246 -12.79 13.42 14.06
N CYS A 247 -11.73 12.72 13.65
CA CYS A 247 -11.80 11.39 13.06
C CYS A 247 -10.94 10.42 13.88
N LEU A 248 -11.55 9.34 14.36
CA LEU A 248 -10.89 8.28 15.12
C LEU A 248 -10.98 6.96 14.36
N ASP A 249 -9.81 6.38 14.06
CA ASP A 249 -9.67 5.06 13.44
C ASP A 249 -9.05 4.09 14.44
N LEU A 250 -9.76 3.02 14.79
CA LEU A 250 -9.30 1.97 15.71
C LEU A 250 -9.16 0.66 14.94
N GLU A 251 -7.93 0.18 14.84
CA GLU A 251 -7.58 -1.04 14.13
C GLU A 251 -6.98 -2.08 15.08
N CYS A 252 -7.31 -3.36 14.88
CA CYS A 252 -6.67 -4.48 15.59
C CYS A 252 -6.76 -4.38 17.13
N PHE A 253 -7.92 -4.09 17.70
CA PHE A 253 -8.14 -4.17 19.16
C PHE A 253 -8.94 -5.41 19.55
N SER A 254 -8.78 -5.83 20.82
CA SER A 254 -9.57 -6.88 21.46
C SER A 254 -10.48 -6.24 22.52
N PHE A 255 -11.80 -6.36 22.36
CA PHE A 255 -12.78 -5.81 23.28
C PHE A 255 -13.79 -6.89 23.71
N ARG A 256 -13.72 -7.35 24.96
CA ARG A 256 -14.65 -8.37 25.49
C ARG A 256 -16.03 -7.79 25.86
N ASP A 257 -16.05 -6.63 26.51
CA ASP A 257 -17.28 -6.03 27.07
C ASP A 257 -17.83 -4.87 26.21
N GLY A 258 -17.35 -4.70 24.98
CA GLY A 258 -17.62 -3.51 24.17
C GLY A 258 -16.60 -2.38 24.40
N LEU A 259 -16.75 -1.28 23.67
CA LEU A 259 -15.85 -0.12 23.78
C LEU A 259 -15.93 0.55 25.18
N PRO A 260 -14.80 0.75 25.90
CA PRO A 260 -14.78 1.29 27.26
C PRO A 260 -15.06 2.80 27.30
N CYS A 261 -15.76 3.29 28.34
CA CYS A 261 -16.35 4.64 28.33
C CYS A 261 -16.32 5.41 29.66
N LYS A 262 -15.46 5.07 30.62
CA LYS A 262 -15.30 5.95 31.79
C LYS A 262 -14.48 7.17 31.40
N GLY A 263 -15.12 8.32 31.43
CA GLY A 263 -14.47 9.61 31.40
C GLY A 263 -14.88 10.40 32.63
N ASP A 264 -13.92 11.02 33.30
CA ASP A 264 -14.26 12.10 34.21
C ASP A 264 -15.00 13.20 33.45
N VAL A 265 -15.99 13.76 34.14
CA VAL A 265 -16.90 14.82 33.72
C VAL A 265 -16.09 16.03 33.24
N GLY A 266 -16.25 16.47 31.98
CA GLY A 266 -15.83 17.83 31.59
C GLY A 266 -15.39 18.08 30.15
N THR A 267 -14.77 17.13 29.45
CA THR A 267 -14.24 17.41 28.09
C THR A 267 -15.13 16.77 27.01
N PRO A 268 -15.94 17.57 26.28
CA PRO A 268 -16.77 17.05 25.18
C PRO A 268 -15.89 16.55 24.02
N SER A 269 -16.24 15.39 23.48
CA SER A 269 -15.56 14.80 22.32
C SER A 269 -15.94 15.54 21.03
N ARG A 270 -14.93 15.79 20.17
CA ARG A 270 -15.10 16.36 18.83
C ARG A 270 -15.30 15.31 17.73
N ILE A 271 -15.35 14.03 18.09
CA ILE A 271 -15.39 12.92 17.13
C ILE A 271 -16.69 12.98 16.32
N LYS A 272 -16.54 13.16 15.01
CA LYS A 272 -17.59 13.10 14.00
C LYS A 272 -17.50 11.82 13.17
N GLU A 273 -16.31 11.23 13.07
CA GLU A 273 -16.08 10.01 12.30
C GLU A 273 -15.41 8.94 13.16
N LEU A 274 -15.98 7.74 13.15
CA LEU A 274 -15.47 6.57 13.86
C LEU A 274 -15.33 5.40 12.87
N ASN A 275 -14.09 4.96 12.69
CA ASN A 275 -13.75 3.80 11.88
C ASN A 275 -13.24 2.69 12.79
N LEU A 276 -13.85 1.52 12.71
CA LEU A 276 -13.53 0.35 13.51
C LEU A 276 -13.15 -0.79 12.57
N SER A 277 -11.92 -1.29 12.70
CA SER A 277 -11.35 -2.25 11.75
C SER A 277 -10.70 -3.42 12.48
N ASN A 278 -11.00 -4.65 12.06
CA ASN A 278 -10.33 -5.86 12.55
C ASN A 278 -10.42 -6.01 14.09
N LEU A 279 -11.58 -5.73 14.69
CA LEU A 279 -11.79 -5.87 16.13
C LEU A 279 -12.17 -7.30 16.50
N ARG A 280 -11.50 -7.86 17.52
CA ARG A 280 -11.73 -9.23 18.04
C ARG A 280 -12.50 -9.22 19.35
N ASN A 281 -13.19 -10.32 19.62
CA ASN A 281 -14.01 -10.58 20.81
C ASN A 281 -15.19 -9.60 21.01
N LEU A 282 -15.39 -8.66 20.07
CA LEU A 282 -16.41 -7.62 20.14
C LEU A 282 -17.76 -8.16 19.66
N GLN A 283 -18.50 -8.84 20.53
CA GLN A 283 -19.85 -9.33 20.21
C GLN A 283 -20.90 -8.21 20.21
N ARG A 284 -20.71 -7.19 21.05
CA ARG A 284 -21.54 -5.98 21.15
C ARG A 284 -20.64 -4.78 21.01
N MET A 285 -20.99 -3.83 20.14
CA MET A 285 -20.15 -2.64 19.94
C MET A 285 -20.01 -1.79 21.21
N TRP A 286 -21.10 -1.67 21.97
CA TRP A 286 -21.19 -0.74 23.10
C TRP A 286 -21.43 -1.48 24.42
N ARG A 287 -20.77 -1.02 25.48
CA ARG A 287 -20.97 -1.50 26.85
C ARG A 287 -22.23 -0.86 27.45
N LYS A 288 -22.97 -1.58 28.31
CA LYS A 288 -24.25 -1.13 28.87
C LYS A 288 -24.13 0.03 29.86
N ASP A 289 -23.00 0.17 30.53
CA ASP A 289 -22.70 1.22 31.52
C ASP A 289 -21.98 2.42 30.90
N SER A 290 -21.95 2.50 29.57
CA SER A 290 -21.23 3.55 28.86
C SER A 290 -22.06 4.83 28.70
N GLU A 291 -21.52 5.96 29.16
CA GLU A 291 -22.01 7.31 28.87
C GLU A 291 -21.62 7.76 27.43
N LEU A 292 -21.96 6.93 26.44
CA LEU A 292 -21.66 7.16 25.02
C LEU A 292 -22.57 8.21 24.36
N GLY A 293 -23.60 8.68 25.08
CA GLY A 293 -24.64 9.56 24.52
C GLY A 293 -24.06 10.77 23.79
N HIS A 294 -23.00 11.39 24.32
CA HIS A 294 -22.37 12.56 23.69
C HIS A 294 -21.54 12.22 22.43
N ILE A 295 -20.85 11.08 22.40
CA ILE A 295 -20.07 10.67 21.21
C ILE A 295 -21.02 10.22 20.09
N LEU A 296 -21.99 9.36 20.41
CA LEU A 296 -22.93 8.81 19.44
C LEU A 296 -23.90 9.86 18.87
N SER A 297 -24.26 10.87 19.68
CA SER A 297 -25.08 11.98 19.19
C SER A 297 -24.33 12.90 18.25
N ASN A 298 -23.01 13.04 18.35
CA ASN A 298 -22.20 13.87 17.47
C ASN A 298 -21.72 13.14 16.19
N LEU A 299 -21.78 11.80 16.19
CA LEU A 299 -21.23 10.98 15.13
C LEU A 299 -21.99 11.18 13.80
N GLN A 300 -21.26 11.46 12.74
CA GLN A 300 -21.74 11.64 11.36
C GLN A 300 -21.42 10.42 10.49
N THR A 301 -20.26 9.81 10.68
CA THR A 301 -19.82 8.62 9.92
C THR A 301 -19.42 7.50 10.86
N LEU A 302 -20.01 6.31 10.65
CA LEU A 302 -19.62 5.07 11.30
C LEU A 302 -19.22 4.04 10.25
N ARG A 303 -17.99 3.54 10.33
CA ARG A 303 -17.49 2.44 9.49
C ARG A 303 -17.04 1.27 10.35
N VAL A 304 -17.53 0.08 10.04
CA VAL A 304 -17.16 -1.17 10.73
C VAL A 304 -16.67 -2.16 9.69
N MET A 305 -15.42 -2.60 9.79
CA MET A 305 -14.77 -3.46 8.81
C MET A 305 -14.07 -4.62 9.49
N PHE A 306 -14.17 -5.84 8.94
CA PHE A 306 -13.44 -7.02 9.42
C PHE A 306 -13.65 -7.34 10.92
N CYS A 307 -14.76 -6.90 11.52
CA CYS A 307 -15.11 -7.19 12.91
C CYS A 307 -15.90 -8.50 12.95
N HIS A 308 -15.19 -9.63 12.91
CA HIS A 308 -15.81 -10.93 12.62
C HIS A 308 -16.72 -11.44 13.72
N ASP A 309 -16.47 -11.11 15.00
CA ASP A 309 -17.27 -11.59 16.14
C ASP A 309 -18.55 -10.77 16.39
N LEU A 310 -18.68 -9.63 15.69
CA LEU A 310 -19.79 -8.69 15.91
C LEU A 310 -21.10 -9.24 15.35
N ILE A 311 -22.13 -9.27 16.19
CA ILE A 311 -23.44 -9.85 15.85
C ILE A 311 -24.36 -8.82 15.16
N ASN A 312 -24.36 -7.59 15.67
CA ASN A 312 -25.07 -6.43 15.12
C ASN A 312 -24.44 -5.15 15.69
N ILE A 313 -24.82 -3.97 15.17
CA ILE A 313 -24.22 -2.73 15.66
C ILE A 313 -24.63 -2.40 17.11
N GLY A 314 -25.79 -2.88 17.55
CA GLY A 314 -26.32 -2.73 18.90
C GLY A 314 -26.55 -1.27 19.33
N ALA A 315 -27.63 -1.03 20.08
CA ALA A 315 -27.77 0.15 20.94
C ALA A 315 -28.98 -0.07 21.85
N SER A 316 -28.79 -0.15 23.16
CA SER A 316 -29.89 0.07 24.10
C SER A 316 -29.98 1.59 24.31
N SER A 317 -31.09 2.21 23.89
CA SER A 317 -31.47 3.63 24.11
C SER A 317 -30.57 4.77 23.57
N LEU A 318 -29.48 4.46 22.86
CA LEU A 318 -28.53 5.48 22.36
C LEU A 318 -28.90 5.96 20.94
N SER A 319 -28.91 7.27 20.72
CA SER A 319 -29.51 7.90 19.54
C SER A 319 -28.45 8.37 18.53
N PHE A 320 -28.40 7.73 17.35
CA PHE A 320 -27.58 8.14 16.19
C PHE A 320 -28.18 9.34 15.46
N LYS A 321 -28.48 10.43 16.19
CA LYS A 321 -29.26 11.56 15.67
C LYS A 321 -28.61 12.26 14.48
N ASN A 322 -27.28 12.30 14.42
CA ASN A 322 -26.53 13.02 13.41
C ASN A 322 -25.84 12.11 12.39
N LEU A 323 -26.05 10.79 12.45
CA LEU A 323 -25.36 9.84 11.57
C LEU A 323 -25.88 9.98 10.15
N THR A 324 -25.01 10.36 9.22
CA THR A 324 -25.32 10.48 7.79
C THR A 324 -24.84 9.27 6.99
N THR A 325 -23.75 8.64 7.44
CA THR A 325 -23.10 7.54 6.73
C THR A 325 -22.88 6.35 7.65
N LEU A 326 -23.46 5.20 7.29
CA LEU A 326 -23.25 3.92 7.96
C LEU A 326 -22.70 2.91 6.95
N LYS A 327 -21.49 2.40 7.19
CA LYS A 327 -20.86 1.38 6.35
C LYS A 327 -20.41 0.20 7.18
N VAL A 328 -20.80 -1.00 6.78
CA VAL A 328 -20.38 -2.24 7.42
C VAL A 328 -19.88 -3.21 6.37
N SER A 329 -18.67 -3.73 6.53
CA SER A 329 -18.12 -4.72 5.60
C SER A 329 -17.33 -5.83 6.27
N ASN A 330 -17.34 -7.01 5.65
CA ASN A 330 -16.52 -8.14 6.06
C ASN A 330 -16.75 -8.61 7.53
N CYS A 331 -17.95 -8.42 8.08
CA CYS A 331 -18.31 -8.89 9.43
C CYS A 331 -18.99 -10.26 9.35
N ALA A 332 -18.26 -11.34 9.68
CA ALA A 332 -18.68 -12.71 9.40
C ALA A 332 -19.82 -13.22 10.31
N MET A 333 -19.81 -12.90 11.60
CA MET A 333 -20.85 -13.33 12.55
C MET A 333 -22.07 -12.41 12.57
N MET A 334 -22.05 -11.30 11.82
CA MET A 334 -23.16 -10.35 11.81
C MET A 334 -24.38 -10.97 11.16
N THR A 335 -25.47 -11.10 11.93
CA THR A 335 -26.73 -11.71 11.48
C THR A 335 -27.70 -10.69 10.89
N ASN A 336 -27.63 -9.47 11.42
CA ASN A 336 -28.40 -8.30 11.04
C ASN A 336 -27.58 -7.02 11.32
N LEU A 337 -27.87 -5.94 10.60
CA LEU A 337 -27.21 -4.66 10.82
C LEU A 337 -27.74 -3.99 12.08
N ALA A 338 -29.06 -3.81 12.15
CA ALA A 338 -29.74 -3.00 13.17
C ALA A 338 -31.10 -3.59 13.55
N THR A 339 -31.72 -3.05 14.61
CA THR A 339 -33.12 -3.31 14.99
C THR A 339 -34.03 -2.19 14.47
N PRO A 340 -35.36 -2.37 14.40
CA PRO A 340 -36.29 -1.32 13.99
C PRO A 340 -36.11 -0.01 14.77
N LEU A 341 -35.95 -0.09 16.09
CA LEU A 341 -35.72 1.07 16.97
C LEU A 341 -34.44 1.85 16.60
N ILE A 342 -33.38 1.14 16.20
CA ILE A 342 -32.13 1.79 15.76
C ILE A 342 -32.35 2.47 14.42
N VAL A 343 -33.05 1.83 13.48
CA VAL A 343 -33.37 2.41 12.16
C VAL A 343 -34.20 3.68 12.31
N GLU A 344 -35.17 3.72 13.23
CA GLU A 344 -35.94 4.92 13.53
C GLU A 344 -35.09 6.06 14.10
N SER A 345 -34.02 5.75 14.82
CA SER A 345 -33.09 6.75 15.35
C SER A 345 -32.19 7.39 14.29
N LEU A 346 -32.03 6.74 13.12
CA LEU A 346 -31.14 7.14 12.02
C LEU A 346 -31.77 8.23 11.12
N VAL A 347 -32.29 9.28 11.75
CA VAL A 347 -33.09 10.34 11.10
C VAL A 347 -32.31 11.20 10.09
N GLN A 348 -30.98 11.22 10.16
CA GLN A 348 -30.11 11.96 9.23
C GLN A 348 -29.41 11.05 8.21
N LEU A 349 -29.64 9.74 8.24
CA LEU A 349 -28.88 8.79 7.44
C LEU A 349 -29.16 8.99 5.95
N THR A 350 -28.12 9.30 5.18
CA THR A 350 -28.18 9.48 3.72
C THR A 350 -27.61 8.29 2.96
N THR A 351 -26.68 7.56 3.57
CA THR A 351 -25.98 6.44 2.93
C THR A 351 -25.85 5.25 3.87
N MET A 352 -26.32 4.10 3.40
CA MET A 352 -26.16 2.80 4.05
C MET A 352 -25.45 1.84 3.08
N GLU A 353 -24.30 1.31 3.50
CA GLU A 353 -23.50 0.35 2.73
C GLU A 353 -23.26 -0.90 3.57
N VAL A 354 -23.64 -2.07 3.06
CA VAL A 354 -23.38 -3.35 3.72
C VAL A 354 -22.77 -4.31 2.71
N SER A 355 -21.58 -4.83 3.00
CA SER A 355 -20.91 -5.75 2.09
C SER A 355 -20.20 -6.94 2.74
N ASN A 356 -20.20 -8.08 2.07
CA ASN A 356 -19.47 -9.29 2.46
C ASN A 356 -19.70 -9.75 3.93
N CYS A 357 -20.94 -9.62 4.44
CA CYS A 357 -21.36 -10.17 5.73
C CYS A 357 -22.01 -11.54 5.53
N THR A 358 -21.25 -12.62 5.69
CA THR A 358 -21.62 -13.95 5.19
C THR A 358 -22.77 -14.63 5.94
N LYS A 359 -22.96 -14.37 7.24
CA LYS A 359 -24.11 -14.88 8.04
C LYS A 359 -25.32 -13.96 8.04
N MET A 360 -25.25 -12.79 7.40
CA MET A 360 -26.34 -11.83 7.42
C MET A 360 -27.53 -12.37 6.63
N THR A 361 -28.68 -12.51 7.28
CA THR A 361 -29.92 -13.02 6.64
C THR A 361 -30.94 -11.93 6.39
N GLU A 362 -30.90 -10.87 7.19
CA GLU A 362 -31.70 -9.65 7.04
C GLU A 362 -30.86 -8.42 7.40
N ILE A 363 -31.18 -7.25 6.86
CA ILE A 363 -30.50 -6.00 7.22
C ILE A 363 -31.07 -5.46 8.54
N VAL A 364 -32.39 -5.40 8.66
CA VAL A 364 -33.11 -4.98 9.86
C VAL A 364 -33.72 -6.21 10.51
N ALA A 365 -33.37 -6.46 11.77
CA ALA A 365 -33.91 -7.59 12.53
C ALA A 365 -35.42 -7.50 12.70
N HIS A 366 -36.08 -8.66 12.72
CA HIS A 366 -37.46 -8.75 13.17
C HIS A 366 -37.54 -8.76 14.71
N GLU A 367 -38.18 -7.74 15.28
CA GLU A 367 -38.45 -7.64 16.72
C GLU A 367 -39.92 -7.26 16.98
N GLY A 368 -40.65 -8.11 17.69
CA GLY A 368 -42.05 -7.87 18.09
C GLY A 368 -43.08 -8.04 16.98
N ASP A 369 -44.36 -7.90 17.34
CA ASP A 369 -45.51 -8.26 16.49
C ASP A 369 -46.35 -7.02 16.13
N TYR A 370 -45.71 -6.04 15.47
CA TYR A 370 -46.31 -4.72 15.24
C TYR A 370 -46.36 -4.34 13.76
N ARG A 371 -47.54 -3.94 13.31
CA ARG A 371 -47.78 -3.21 12.05
C ARG A 371 -47.35 -1.74 12.17
N GLN A 372 -46.11 -1.49 12.56
CA GLN A 372 -45.56 -0.13 12.61
C GLN A 372 -45.01 0.29 11.26
N THR A 373 -45.17 1.58 10.94
CA THR A 373 -44.54 2.20 9.78
C THR A 373 -43.18 2.74 10.16
N ILE A 374 -42.11 2.18 9.59
CA ILE A 374 -40.74 2.65 9.79
C ILE A 374 -40.43 3.65 8.68
N VAL A 375 -40.15 4.89 9.08
CA VAL A 375 -39.78 5.96 8.15
C VAL A 375 -38.27 6.15 8.13
N VAL A 376 -37.63 5.78 7.02
CA VAL A 376 -36.19 5.99 6.82
C VAL A 376 -35.98 7.30 6.08
N GLY A 377 -36.09 8.39 6.84
CA GLY A 377 -36.51 9.70 6.33
C GLY A 377 -35.54 10.46 5.42
N LYS A 378 -34.25 10.14 5.38
CA LYS A 378 -33.26 10.85 4.53
C LYS A 378 -32.36 9.95 3.69
N LEU A 379 -32.63 8.64 3.69
CA LEU A 379 -31.76 7.68 3.02
C LEU A 379 -31.87 7.86 1.50
N LYS A 380 -30.75 8.22 0.88
CA LYS A 380 -30.64 8.42 -0.58
C LYS A 380 -30.00 7.23 -1.29
N CYS A 381 -29.03 6.61 -0.65
CA CYS A 381 -28.23 5.54 -1.24
C CYS A 381 -28.19 4.32 -0.32
N LEU A 382 -28.67 3.18 -0.84
CA LEU A 382 -28.57 1.87 -0.20
C LEU A 382 -27.76 0.93 -1.09
N LYS A 383 -26.63 0.41 -0.60
CA LYS A 383 -25.83 -0.55 -1.36
C LYS A 383 -25.61 -1.83 -0.56
N LEU A 384 -25.92 -2.95 -1.20
CA LEU A 384 -25.83 -4.29 -0.66
C LEU A 384 -24.96 -5.13 -1.61
N SER A 385 -23.78 -5.53 -1.15
CA SER A 385 -22.81 -6.23 -2.02
C SER A 385 -22.31 -7.52 -1.39
N GLU A 386 -22.21 -8.60 -2.17
CA GLU A 386 -21.59 -9.87 -1.77
C GLU A 386 -22.23 -10.53 -0.52
N LEU A 387 -23.53 -10.33 -0.31
CA LEU A 387 -24.26 -10.88 0.83
C LEU A 387 -24.84 -12.25 0.51
N GLN A 388 -24.06 -13.30 0.76
CA GLN A 388 -24.37 -14.68 0.37
C GLN A 388 -25.60 -15.30 1.05
N SER A 389 -25.93 -14.84 2.27
CA SER A 389 -27.04 -15.37 3.07
C SER A 389 -28.26 -14.47 3.13
N LEU A 390 -28.20 -13.28 2.55
CA LEU A 390 -29.25 -12.27 2.65
C LEU A 390 -30.49 -12.73 1.90
N THR A 391 -31.63 -12.86 2.60
CA THR A 391 -32.91 -13.28 2.02
C THR A 391 -33.86 -12.11 1.79
N SER A 392 -33.81 -11.09 2.65
CA SER A 392 -34.62 -9.87 2.59
C SER A 392 -33.94 -8.72 3.34
N PHE A 393 -34.37 -7.49 3.11
CA PHE A 393 -34.01 -6.32 3.92
C PHE A 393 -34.51 -6.44 5.36
N CYS A 394 -35.74 -6.92 5.53
CA CYS A 394 -36.33 -7.26 6.83
C CYS A 394 -37.31 -8.43 6.63
N ARG A 395 -37.34 -9.39 7.55
CA ARG A 395 -38.32 -10.50 7.52
C ARG A 395 -39.68 -10.12 8.10
N GLY A 396 -39.72 -9.13 8.99
CA GLY A 396 -40.98 -8.64 9.55
C GLY A 396 -41.86 -7.96 8.50
N SER A 397 -43.17 -8.02 8.69
CA SER A 397 -44.18 -7.38 7.84
C SER A 397 -44.37 -5.89 8.13
N TYR A 398 -43.27 -5.18 8.45
CA TYR A 398 -43.27 -3.73 8.69
C TYR A 398 -43.57 -2.96 7.41
N ALA A 399 -44.28 -1.83 7.54
CA ALA A 399 -44.42 -0.90 6.43
C ALA A 399 -43.19 0.01 6.38
N PHE A 400 -42.40 -0.06 5.31
CA PHE A 400 -41.23 0.80 5.14
C PHE A 400 -41.52 1.97 4.20
N ASN A 401 -41.20 3.17 4.66
CA ASN A 401 -41.29 4.39 3.86
C ASN A 401 -39.90 5.00 3.64
N PHE A 402 -39.48 5.07 2.37
CA PHE A 402 -38.21 5.62 1.92
C PHE A 402 -38.45 6.84 1.00
N PRO A 403 -38.79 8.02 1.57
CA PRO A 403 -39.26 9.16 0.79
C PRO A 403 -38.23 9.76 -0.18
N TYR A 404 -36.92 9.55 0.04
CA TYR A 404 -35.84 10.14 -0.76
C TYR A 404 -34.84 9.10 -1.30
N LEU A 405 -35.21 7.82 -1.36
CA LEU A 405 -34.29 6.79 -1.86
C LEU A 405 -34.13 6.94 -3.38
N GLU A 406 -32.94 7.40 -3.79
CA GLU A 406 -32.58 7.71 -5.18
C GLU A 406 -31.81 6.55 -5.84
N GLU A 407 -30.96 5.87 -5.07
CA GLU A 407 -30.07 4.83 -5.57
C GLU A 407 -30.11 3.57 -4.70
N VAL A 408 -30.37 2.43 -5.36
CA VAL A 408 -30.17 1.10 -4.78
C VAL A 408 -29.18 0.32 -5.66
N VAL A 409 -28.15 -0.25 -5.04
CA VAL A 409 -27.18 -1.14 -5.70
C VAL A 409 -27.24 -2.50 -5.02
N VAL A 410 -27.46 -3.56 -5.82
CA VAL A 410 -27.45 -4.94 -5.33
C VAL A 410 -26.50 -5.76 -6.17
N GLU A 411 -25.31 -5.99 -5.62
CA GLU A 411 -24.20 -6.67 -6.28
C GLU A 411 -23.99 -8.04 -5.64
N VAL A 412 -24.03 -9.13 -6.39
CA VAL A 412 -23.65 -10.48 -5.88
C VAL A 412 -24.40 -10.89 -4.59
N CYS A 413 -25.74 -10.71 -4.54
CA CYS A 413 -26.60 -11.19 -3.45
C CYS A 413 -27.54 -12.32 -3.94
N PRO A 414 -27.08 -13.59 -4.02
CA PRO A 414 -27.79 -14.65 -4.74
C PRO A 414 -29.10 -15.12 -4.11
N LYS A 415 -29.28 -14.94 -2.79
CA LYS A 415 -30.48 -15.36 -2.06
C LYS A 415 -31.52 -14.24 -1.90
N LEU A 416 -31.19 -13.01 -2.28
CA LEU A 416 -32.08 -11.86 -2.15
C LEU A 416 -33.12 -11.92 -3.29
N LYS A 417 -34.32 -12.38 -2.97
CA LYS A 417 -35.45 -12.51 -3.92
C LYS A 417 -36.47 -11.39 -3.79
N ILE A 418 -36.68 -10.91 -2.58
CA ILE A 418 -37.58 -9.82 -2.23
C ILE A 418 -36.82 -8.84 -1.33
N PHE A 419 -37.18 -7.57 -1.39
CA PHE A 419 -36.68 -6.55 -0.50
C PHE A 419 -37.36 -6.66 0.88
N SER A 420 -38.69 -6.62 0.97
CA SER A 420 -39.42 -6.92 2.22
C SER A 420 -40.80 -7.50 1.93
N GLU A 421 -41.37 -8.20 2.92
CA GLU A 421 -42.73 -8.75 2.84
C GLU A 421 -43.83 -7.73 3.13
N GLY A 422 -43.53 -6.72 3.96
CA GLY A 422 -44.46 -5.64 4.27
C GLY A 422 -44.60 -4.58 3.17
N VAL A 423 -45.46 -3.59 3.39
CA VAL A 423 -45.74 -2.51 2.43
C VAL A 423 -44.49 -1.66 2.21
N LEU A 424 -44.10 -1.47 0.93
CA LEU A 424 -42.94 -0.68 0.53
C LEU A 424 -43.36 0.59 -0.20
N ASN A 425 -42.90 1.75 0.27
CA ASN A 425 -43.05 3.02 -0.42
C ASN A 425 -41.69 3.64 -0.76
N THR A 426 -41.37 3.74 -2.05
CA THR A 426 -40.11 4.28 -2.59
C THR A 426 -40.40 5.26 -3.75
N PRO A 427 -41.00 6.44 -3.50
CA PRO A 427 -41.57 7.29 -4.55
C PRO A 427 -40.53 7.91 -5.50
N GLN A 428 -39.27 8.06 -5.06
CA GLN A 428 -38.19 8.66 -5.85
C GLN A 428 -37.31 7.63 -6.57
N LEU A 429 -37.48 6.34 -6.27
CA LEU A 429 -36.62 5.30 -6.82
C LEU A 429 -37.05 4.96 -8.24
N GLN A 430 -36.15 5.17 -9.20
CA GLN A 430 -36.42 4.93 -10.63
C GLN A 430 -35.46 3.92 -11.27
N SER A 431 -34.44 3.45 -10.55
CA SER A 431 -33.54 2.40 -11.04
C SER A 431 -32.77 1.69 -9.93
N VAL A 432 -32.42 0.42 -10.17
CA VAL A 432 -31.53 -0.39 -9.34
C VAL A 432 -30.33 -0.82 -10.17
N LYS A 433 -29.11 -0.58 -9.68
CA LYS A 433 -27.86 -0.96 -10.37
C LYS A 433 -27.41 -2.35 -9.94
N LEU A 434 -26.81 -3.09 -10.87
CA LEU A 434 -26.25 -4.42 -10.60
C LEU A 434 -24.81 -4.31 -10.09
N TYR A 435 -24.05 -3.39 -10.67
CA TYR A 435 -22.69 -3.03 -10.25
C TYR A 435 -22.59 -1.55 -9.94
N SER A 436 -21.70 -1.19 -9.02
CA SER A 436 -21.47 0.21 -8.61
C SER A 436 -21.02 1.14 -9.75
N PHE A 437 -20.42 0.59 -10.81
CA PHE A 437 -19.94 1.32 -12.01
C PHE A 437 -20.94 1.33 -13.17
N ASP A 438 -22.11 0.71 -13.02
CA ASP A 438 -23.13 0.70 -14.08
C ASP A 438 -23.66 2.12 -14.33
N LYS A 439 -23.56 2.57 -15.58
CA LYS A 439 -24.14 3.86 -16.01
C LYS A 439 -25.67 3.83 -16.10
N LYS A 440 -26.29 2.64 -16.18
CA LYS A 440 -27.74 2.45 -16.28
C LYS A 440 -28.17 1.28 -15.40
N GLY A 441 -29.14 1.53 -14.51
CA GLY A 441 -29.81 0.48 -13.74
C GLY A 441 -31.01 -0.13 -14.48
N CYS A 442 -31.74 -1.00 -13.80
CA CYS A 442 -33.01 -1.56 -14.27
C CYS A 442 -34.16 -1.14 -13.35
N TRP A 443 -35.38 -1.14 -13.87
CA TRP A 443 -36.58 -0.83 -13.10
C TRP A 443 -37.78 -1.60 -13.65
N ALA A 444 -38.51 -2.26 -12.76
CA ALA A 444 -39.67 -3.09 -13.07
C ALA A 444 -40.97 -2.54 -12.44
N GLY A 445 -41.04 -1.23 -12.18
CA GLY A 445 -42.19 -0.59 -11.55
C GLY A 445 -42.13 -0.56 -10.02
N ASP A 446 -41.64 -1.63 -9.40
CA ASP A 446 -41.37 -1.69 -7.96
C ASP A 446 -40.04 -2.40 -7.64
N LEU A 447 -39.55 -2.19 -6.42
CA LEU A 447 -38.24 -2.70 -5.98
C LEU A 447 -38.19 -4.24 -5.90
N ASN A 448 -39.26 -4.90 -5.45
CA ASN A 448 -39.32 -6.37 -5.36
C ASN A 448 -39.24 -7.00 -6.75
N SER A 449 -40.07 -6.53 -7.70
CA SER A 449 -40.07 -7.00 -9.09
C SER A 449 -38.72 -6.75 -9.77
N THR A 450 -38.07 -5.62 -9.48
CA THR A 450 -36.77 -5.26 -10.06
C THR A 450 -35.66 -6.22 -9.63
N LEU A 451 -35.62 -6.60 -8.35
CA LEU A 451 -34.64 -7.57 -7.83
C LEU A 451 -34.78 -8.96 -8.46
N GLN A 452 -36.01 -9.39 -8.74
CA GLN A 452 -36.26 -10.66 -9.43
C GLN A 452 -35.67 -10.66 -10.86
N LEU A 453 -35.79 -9.55 -11.60
CA LEU A 453 -35.20 -9.41 -12.94
C LEU A 453 -33.66 -9.44 -12.93
N LEU A 454 -33.02 -8.83 -11.92
CA LEU A 454 -31.56 -8.79 -11.83
C LEU A 454 -30.93 -10.17 -11.67
N ASN A 455 -31.61 -11.09 -10.99
CA ASN A 455 -31.14 -12.46 -10.83
C ASN A 455 -31.06 -13.24 -12.15
N ILE A 456 -31.72 -12.77 -13.22
CA ILE A 456 -31.75 -13.43 -14.53
C ILE A 456 -30.58 -12.99 -15.46
N LYS A 457 -29.95 -11.81 -15.27
CA LYS A 457 -29.05 -11.15 -16.26
C LYS A 457 -27.54 -11.47 -16.21
N LYS A 458 -27.02 -12.31 -15.30
CA LYS A 458 -25.57 -12.38 -14.95
C LYS A 458 -24.59 -13.20 -15.88
N VAL A 459 -24.74 -13.26 -17.24
CA VAL A 459 -24.02 -14.29 -18.08
C VAL A 459 -23.21 -13.84 -19.35
N GLY A 460 -22.33 -12.80 -19.38
CA GLY A 460 -21.11 -12.77 -20.30
C GLY A 460 -20.56 -11.47 -21.00
N GLN A 461 -19.20 -11.35 -21.19
CA GLN A 461 -18.32 -10.72 -22.29
C GLN A 461 -16.96 -10.00 -21.88
N TYR A 462 -15.82 -10.06 -22.68
CA TYR A 462 -14.55 -9.20 -22.65
C TYR A 462 -13.56 -9.23 -23.92
N GLY A 463 -12.89 -8.09 -24.37
CA GLY A 463 -11.52 -7.95 -25.08
C GLY A 463 -11.25 -7.12 -26.42
N ARG A 464 -10.10 -6.36 -26.64
CA ARG A 464 -9.72 -5.32 -27.74
C ARG A 464 -8.32 -5.57 -28.51
N ASN A 465 -7.88 -4.78 -29.54
CA ASN A 465 -6.94 -5.14 -30.68
C ASN A 465 -5.43 -4.68 -30.79
N ASP A 466 -4.81 -3.87 -29.92
CA ASP A 466 -3.43 -3.27 -30.08
C ASP A 466 -2.37 -3.81 -29.09
N HIS A 467 -2.74 -4.79 -28.28
CA HIS A 467 -1.89 -5.41 -27.28
C HIS A 467 -1.58 -6.87 -27.67
N LEU A 468 -0.30 -7.24 -27.74
CA LEU A 468 0.07 -8.64 -27.92
C LEU A 468 0.30 -9.30 -26.55
N THR A 469 -0.50 -10.32 -26.24
CA THR A 469 -0.30 -11.16 -25.07
C THR A 469 0.08 -12.57 -25.52
N ILE A 470 1.26 -13.02 -25.12
CA ILE A 470 1.74 -14.38 -25.31
C ILE A 470 1.65 -15.05 -23.95
N SER A 471 0.86 -16.12 -23.87
CA SER A 471 0.49 -16.69 -22.58
C SER A 471 0.26 -18.19 -22.68
N ASN A 472 0.51 -18.92 -21.58
CA ASN A 472 0.11 -20.32 -21.49
C ASN A 472 -1.41 -20.52 -21.51
N MET A 473 -2.19 -19.45 -21.30
CA MET A 473 -3.63 -19.45 -21.53
C MET A 473 -3.98 -19.67 -23.01
N PHE A 474 -3.03 -19.42 -23.91
CA PHE A 474 -3.12 -19.66 -25.35
C PHE A 474 -1.83 -20.36 -25.81
N PRO A 475 -1.66 -21.67 -25.55
CA PRO A 475 -0.42 -22.40 -25.84
C PRO A 475 0.06 -22.26 -27.30
N GLU A 476 -0.86 -22.11 -28.24
CA GLU A 476 -0.59 -21.87 -29.66
C GLU A 476 0.19 -20.57 -29.88
N SER A 477 -0.07 -19.52 -29.09
CA SER A 477 0.66 -18.24 -29.16
C SER A 477 2.15 -18.41 -28.85
N ILE A 478 2.50 -19.31 -27.93
CA ILE A 478 3.89 -19.60 -27.55
C ILE A 478 4.59 -20.36 -28.69
N GLU A 479 3.92 -21.33 -29.29
CA GLU A 479 4.47 -22.11 -30.40
C GLU A 479 4.66 -21.26 -31.66
N ILE A 480 3.73 -20.36 -31.95
CA ILE A 480 3.85 -19.39 -33.04
C ILE A 480 5.03 -18.44 -32.78
N TRP A 481 5.17 -17.94 -31.55
CA TRP A 481 6.31 -17.09 -31.14
C TRP A 481 7.66 -17.80 -31.31
N LYS A 482 7.78 -19.08 -30.94
CA LYS A 482 9.01 -19.85 -31.13
C LYS A 482 9.37 -20.08 -32.60
N LYS A 483 8.38 -20.38 -33.44
CA LYS A 483 8.60 -20.76 -34.84
C LYS A 483 8.92 -19.58 -35.74
N ASN A 484 8.25 -18.44 -35.56
CA ASN A 484 8.45 -17.28 -36.42
C ASN A 484 8.20 -15.95 -35.69
N PRO A 485 9.11 -15.55 -34.78
CA PRO A 485 8.98 -14.28 -34.06
C PRO A 485 9.09 -13.08 -35.02
N ARG A 486 9.89 -13.16 -36.09
CA ARG A 486 10.09 -12.06 -37.06
C ARG A 486 8.79 -11.66 -37.76
N ALA A 487 7.97 -12.60 -38.20
CA ALA A 487 6.68 -12.29 -38.84
C ALA A 487 5.69 -11.60 -37.90
N ILE A 488 5.72 -11.91 -36.60
CA ILE A 488 4.87 -11.27 -35.57
C ILE A 488 5.37 -9.84 -35.32
N LEU A 489 6.68 -9.65 -35.31
CA LEU A 489 7.33 -8.35 -35.11
C LEU A 489 7.20 -7.41 -36.32
N GLU A 490 6.88 -7.94 -37.52
CA GLU A 490 6.55 -7.14 -38.70
C GLU A 490 5.12 -6.56 -38.68
N LEU A 491 4.29 -6.93 -37.69
CA LEU A 491 2.99 -6.29 -37.44
C LEU A 491 3.23 -4.84 -37.02
N LYS A 492 2.89 -3.90 -37.90
CA LYS A 492 3.41 -2.52 -37.90
C LYS A 492 3.02 -1.61 -36.71
N ASN A 493 2.35 -2.10 -35.66
CA ASN A 493 1.78 -1.24 -34.60
C ASN A 493 1.90 -1.81 -33.17
N LEU A 494 2.86 -2.68 -32.86
CA LEU A 494 3.01 -3.21 -31.50
C LEU A 494 3.65 -2.17 -30.55
N SER A 495 2.84 -1.58 -29.67
CA SER A 495 3.29 -0.69 -28.60
C SER A 495 3.53 -1.43 -27.28
N GLN A 496 2.81 -2.53 -27.03
CA GLN A 496 2.91 -3.30 -25.79
C GLN A 496 2.99 -4.80 -26.07
N MET A 497 3.91 -5.45 -25.35
CA MET A 497 4.05 -6.91 -25.34
C MET A 497 4.01 -7.46 -23.92
N ASN A 498 3.13 -8.44 -23.70
CA ASN A 498 2.98 -9.14 -22.44
C ASN A 498 3.33 -10.63 -22.61
N PHE A 499 4.15 -11.16 -21.71
CA PHE A 499 4.53 -12.57 -21.64
C PHE A 499 4.11 -13.13 -20.29
N TYR A 500 3.16 -14.07 -20.28
CA TYR A 500 2.62 -14.66 -19.06
C TYR A 500 2.80 -16.17 -19.04
N ARG A 501 3.49 -16.70 -18.01
CA ARG A 501 3.69 -18.15 -17.84
C ARG A 501 4.33 -18.85 -19.07
N CYS A 502 5.23 -18.18 -19.77
CA CYS A 502 5.92 -18.73 -20.94
C CYS A 502 7.05 -19.70 -20.57
N SER A 503 6.74 -20.76 -19.81
CA SER A 503 7.70 -21.70 -19.20
C SER A 503 8.48 -22.61 -20.17
N SER A 504 8.40 -22.36 -21.47
CA SER A 504 9.22 -23.06 -22.47
C SER A 504 10.22 -22.14 -23.17
N LEU A 505 10.20 -20.85 -22.85
CA LEU A 505 11.14 -19.87 -23.37
C LEU A 505 12.29 -19.69 -22.36
N LYS A 506 13.53 -19.74 -22.85
CA LYS A 506 14.72 -19.34 -22.09
C LYS A 506 15.02 -17.85 -22.21
N TYR A 507 14.64 -17.25 -23.33
CA TYR A 507 14.71 -15.83 -23.61
C TYR A 507 13.51 -15.40 -24.48
N ILE A 508 13.22 -14.09 -24.53
CA ILE A 508 12.12 -13.54 -25.33
C ILE A 508 12.65 -12.98 -26.65
N PHE A 509 13.66 -12.13 -26.57
CA PHE A 509 14.22 -11.42 -27.71
C PHE A 509 15.66 -11.84 -27.96
N THR A 510 16.04 -11.85 -29.23
CA THR A 510 17.45 -11.73 -29.60
C THR A 510 17.76 -10.28 -29.99
N LEU A 511 19.05 -9.93 -29.99
CA LEU A 511 19.48 -8.55 -30.23
C LEU A 511 19.04 -8.02 -31.61
N SER A 512 19.02 -8.86 -32.66
CA SER A 512 18.54 -8.48 -34.00
C SER A 512 17.03 -8.23 -34.07
N MET A 513 16.23 -8.82 -33.19
CA MET A 513 14.78 -8.55 -33.12
C MET A 513 14.48 -7.11 -32.70
N LEU A 514 15.40 -6.46 -31.99
CA LEU A 514 15.25 -5.08 -31.55
C LEU A 514 15.16 -4.09 -32.72
N LEU A 515 15.75 -4.42 -33.87
CA LEU A 515 15.69 -3.59 -35.08
C LEU A 515 14.26 -3.39 -35.60
N SER A 516 13.36 -4.35 -35.34
CA SER A 516 11.94 -4.30 -35.70
C SER A 516 11.05 -3.69 -34.61
N LEU A 517 11.54 -3.58 -33.37
CA LEU A 517 10.78 -3.13 -32.19
C LEU A 517 10.90 -1.63 -31.91
N LYS A 518 11.03 -0.80 -32.95
CA LYS A 518 11.22 0.66 -32.81
C LYS A 518 10.03 1.38 -32.17
N GLN A 519 8.83 0.78 -32.22
CA GLN A 519 7.59 1.34 -31.65
C GLN A 519 7.27 0.78 -30.26
N LEU A 520 8.05 -0.17 -29.75
CA LEU A 520 7.74 -0.83 -28.50
C LEU A 520 7.96 0.13 -27.33
N GLU A 521 6.90 0.34 -26.57
CA GLU A 521 6.82 1.27 -25.45
C GLU A 521 6.81 0.54 -24.11
N ARG A 522 6.25 -0.68 -24.08
CA ARG A 522 6.05 -1.46 -22.85
C ARG A 522 6.38 -2.95 -23.02
N ILE A 523 7.19 -3.47 -22.10
CA ILE A 523 7.45 -4.91 -21.94
C ILE A 523 6.96 -5.34 -20.56
N ASP A 524 6.15 -6.40 -20.53
CA ASP A 524 5.65 -7.01 -19.30
C ASP A 524 5.93 -8.53 -19.33
N VAL A 525 6.71 -9.03 -18.39
CA VAL A 525 7.09 -10.45 -18.29
C VAL A 525 6.72 -10.97 -16.91
N GLN A 526 5.83 -11.94 -16.85
CA GLN A 526 5.24 -12.42 -15.61
C GLN A 526 5.23 -13.95 -15.55
N GLU A 527 5.62 -14.52 -14.40
CA GLU A 527 5.59 -15.96 -14.11
C GLU A 527 6.34 -16.84 -15.15
N CYS A 528 7.35 -16.29 -15.82
CA CYS A 528 8.13 -17.00 -16.84
C CYS A 528 9.34 -17.73 -16.19
N ASN A 529 9.05 -18.83 -15.49
CA ASN A 529 9.99 -19.42 -14.52
C ASN A 529 11.25 -20.07 -15.12
N THR A 530 11.23 -20.47 -16.39
CA THR A 530 12.39 -21.05 -17.09
C THR A 530 13.31 -20.01 -17.73
N MET A 531 12.86 -18.75 -17.80
CA MET A 531 13.56 -17.68 -18.48
C MET A 531 14.82 -17.29 -17.72
N GLU A 532 15.95 -17.23 -18.42
CA GLU A 532 17.25 -16.86 -17.86
C GLU A 532 17.56 -15.39 -18.16
N GLN A 533 17.22 -14.91 -19.37
CA GLN A 533 17.34 -13.51 -19.78
C GLN A 533 16.12 -13.07 -20.59
N VAL A 534 15.73 -11.79 -20.56
CA VAL A 534 14.68 -11.29 -21.47
C VAL A 534 15.26 -11.13 -22.88
N ILE A 535 16.48 -10.61 -22.97
CA ILE A 535 17.20 -10.36 -24.21
C ILE A 535 18.52 -11.13 -24.19
N ARG A 536 18.75 -11.92 -25.24
CA ARG A 536 20.01 -12.64 -25.48
C ARG A 536 20.75 -12.04 -26.68
N GLU A 537 22.08 -11.97 -26.59
CA GLU A 537 22.94 -11.71 -27.74
C GLU A 537 23.24 -13.02 -28.51
N ASP A 538 23.09 -13.01 -29.83
CA ASP A 538 23.40 -14.13 -30.71
C ASP A 538 24.90 -14.16 -31.08
N GLU A 539 25.49 -15.35 -31.24
CA GLU A 539 26.95 -15.55 -31.43
C GLU A 539 27.50 -15.06 -32.79
N GLU A 540 26.65 -14.86 -33.81
CA GLU A 540 27.06 -14.71 -35.21
C GLU A 540 27.04 -13.27 -35.79
N GLU A 541 26.93 -12.22 -34.98
CA GLU A 541 26.71 -10.87 -35.56
C GLU A 541 27.97 -10.00 -35.54
N ALA A 542 28.69 -9.93 -36.67
CA ALA A 542 29.84 -9.05 -36.92
C ALA A 542 29.44 -7.61 -37.28
N THR A 543 28.42 -7.03 -36.64
CA THR A 543 27.92 -5.68 -36.95
C THR A 543 28.28 -4.67 -35.86
N THR A 544 28.83 -3.52 -36.27
CA THR A 544 29.27 -2.41 -35.40
C THR A 544 28.12 -1.50 -34.94
N HIS A 545 26.87 -1.97 -34.98
CA HIS A 545 25.71 -1.13 -34.67
C HIS A 545 25.45 -1.09 -33.16
N GLU A 546 25.22 0.11 -32.63
CA GLU A 546 24.66 0.30 -31.29
C GLU A 546 23.18 -0.11 -31.28
N PHE A 547 22.78 -0.89 -30.28
CA PHE A 547 21.40 -1.34 -30.12
C PHE A 547 20.69 -0.45 -29.10
N THR A 548 19.52 0.07 -29.50
CA THR A 548 18.79 1.06 -28.70
C THR A 548 17.30 0.78 -28.70
N PHE A 549 16.67 0.75 -27.52
CA PHE A 549 15.22 0.84 -27.42
C PHE A 549 14.77 2.30 -27.50
N THR A 550 14.44 2.76 -28.70
CA THR A 550 14.13 4.19 -28.93
C THR A 550 12.87 4.71 -28.24
N ARG A 551 11.91 3.84 -27.90
CA ARG A 551 10.61 4.21 -27.30
C ARG A 551 10.24 3.50 -26.01
N LEU A 552 11.00 2.48 -25.60
CA LEU A 552 10.69 1.71 -24.41
C LEU A 552 10.77 2.63 -23.20
N PHE A 553 9.62 2.87 -22.57
CA PHE A 553 9.55 3.69 -21.36
C PHE A 553 9.21 2.86 -20.12
N TYR A 554 8.66 1.66 -20.28
CA TYR A 554 8.25 0.81 -19.17
C TYR A 554 8.71 -0.65 -19.32
N VAL A 555 9.31 -1.19 -18.26
CA VAL A 555 9.66 -2.61 -18.12
C VAL A 555 9.11 -3.16 -16.80
N LYS A 556 8.34 -4.25 -16.87
CA LYS A 556 7.92 -5.04 -15.70
C LYS A 556 8.39 -6.48 -15.81
N LEU A 557 9.04 -6.96 -14.76
CA LEU A 557 9.50 -8.33 -14.58
C LEU A 557 8.93 -8.84 -13.26
N GLU A 558 8.03 -9.81 -13.29
CA GLU A 558 7.37 -10.33 -12.09
C GLU A 558 7.44 -11.85 -11.99
N ALA A 559 7.81 -12.38 -10.84
CA ALA A 559 7.81 -13.81 -10.53
C ALA A 559 8.61 -14.66 -11.54
N CYS A 560 9.70 -14.13 -12.09
CA CYS A 560 10.57 -14.85 -13.03
C CYS A 560 11.73 -15.51 -12.28
N PHE A 561 11.52 -16.75 -11.81
CA PHE A 561 12.42 -17.39 -10.83
C PHE A 561 13.83 -17.71 -11.32
N ASN A 562 14.04 -17.97 -12.61
CA ASN A 562 15.36 -18.22 -13.17
C ASN A 562 16.03 -16.99 -13.79
N LEU A 563 15.35 -15.86 -13.84
CA LEU A 563 15.83 -14.68 -14.53
C LEU A 563 17.05 -14.11 -13.80
N THR A 564 18.19 -14.02 -14.50
CA THR A 564 19.43 -13.45 -13.95
C THR A 564 19.60 -11.98 -14.36
N ASN A 565 19.20 -11.64 -15.58
CA ASN A 565 19.38 -10.32 -16.18
C ASN A 565 18.23 -9.97 -17.13
N PHE A 566 17.93 -8.68 -17.31
CA PHE A 566 17.08 -8.25 -18.43
C PHE A 566 17.85 -8.41 -19.75
N TYR A 567 19.10 -7.98 -19.78
CA TYR A 567 20.02 -8.12 -20.91
C TYR A 567 21.39 -8.67 -20.47
N LEU A 568 21.88 -9.68 -21.17
CA LEU A 568 23.23 -10.21 -21.01
C LEU A 568 23.91 -10.26 -22.38
N GLY A 569 24.96 -9.46 -22.56
CA GLY A 569 25.68 -9.39 -23.84
C GLY A 569 26.94 -8.54 -23.77
N SER A 570 27.86 -8.79 -24.69
CA SER A 570 29.14 -8.09 -24.84
C SER A 570 29.02 -6.65 -25.36
N ARG A 571 27.88 -6.25 -25.92
CA ARG A 571 27.60 -4.89 -26.44
C ARG A 571 26.81 -4.04 -25.44
N ALA A 572 26.87 -2.73 -25.60
CA ALA A 572 25.99 -1.82 -24.85
C ALA A 572 24.57 -1.86 -25.43
N LEU A 573 23.57 -1.84 -24.55
CA LEU A 573 22.17 -1.68 -24.90
C LEU A 573 21.65 -0.39 -24.23
N GLU A 574 21.18 0.54 -25.04
CA GLU A 574 20.74 1.85 -24.56
C GLU A 574 19.22 1.95 -24.40
N PHE A 575 18.82 2.69 -23.37
CA PHE A 575 17.43 2.89 -22.96
C PHE A 575 17.07 4.39 -22.84
N PRO A 576 17.12 5.15 -23.94
CA PRO A 576 17.03 6.61 -23.91
C PRO A 576 15.71 7.15 -23.34
N LYS A 577 14.63 6.35 -23.37
CA LYS A 577 13.29 6.74 -22.89
C LYS A 577 12.81 5.98 -21.66
N LEU A 578 13.61 5.08 -21.10
CA LEU A 578 13.17 4.22 -20.01
C LEU A 578 12.94 5.04 -18.74
N SER A 579 11.66 5.19 -18.38
CA SER A 579 11.25 5.96 -17.22
C SER A 579 10.88 5.09 -16.03
N ASP A 580 10.41 3.86 -16.29
CA ASP A 580 9.78 3.01 -15.27
C ASP A 580 10.34 1.59 -15.34
N ILE A 581 10.94 1.13 -14.23
CA ILE A 581 11.42 -0.24 -14.06
C ILE A 581 10.76 -0.85 -12.83
N ARG A 582 10.11 -2.01 -13.01
CA ARG A 582 9.50 -2.81 -11.94
C ARG A 582 10.04 -4.24 -11.97
N ILE A 583 10.71 -4.66 -10.91
CA ILE A 583 11.28 -6.01 -10.75
C ILE A 583 10.76 -6.61 -9.44
N VAL A 584 9.90 -7.62 -9.54
CA VAL A 584 9.22 -8.21 -8.39
C VAL A 584 9.42 -9.72 -8.40
N ARG A 585 9.83 -10.32 -7.27
CA ARG A 585 9.98 -11.78 -7.12
C ARG A 585 10.88 -12.42 -8.19
N CYS A 586 12.02 -11.81 -8.49
CA CYS A 586 13.04 -12.34 -9.42
C CYS A 586 14.30 -12.78 -8.65
N PRO A 587 14.28 -13.92 -7.94
CA PRO A 587 15.29 -14.26 -6.93
C PRO A 587 16.69 -14.56 -7.45
N LYS A 588 16.83 -14.95 -8.72
CA LYS A 588 18.14 -15.16 -9.34
C LYS A 588 18.72 -13.90 -10.00
N MET A 589 17.98 -12.79 -10.00
CA MET A 589 18.40 -11.58 -10.68
C MET A 589 19.59 -10.95 -9.95
N THR A 590 20.66 -10.70 -10.69
CA THR A 590 21.93 -10.17 -10.14
C THR A 590 22.24 -8.77 -10.64
N ALA A 591 21.78 -8.40 -11.83
CA ALA A 591 21.92 -7.07 -12.43
C ALA A 591 20.82 -6.84 -13.47
N PHE A 592 20.48 -5.58 -13.77
CA PHE A 592 19.56 -5.29 -14.87
C PHE A 592 20.19 -5.64 -16.23
N SER A 593 21.43 -5.20 -16.44
CA SER A 593 22.21 -5.48 -17.64
C SER A 593 23.68 -5.72 -17.28
N SER A 594 24.32 -6.72 -17.89
CA SER A 594 25.75 -7.02 -17.64
C SER A 594 26.49 -7.45 -18.91
N SER A 595 27.79 -7.12 -18.98
CA SER A 595 28.66 -7.50 -20.09
C SER A 595 29.52 -8.72 -19.82
N ILE A 596 29.54 -9.68 -20.75
CA ILE A 596 30.47 -10.83 -20.72
C ILE A 596 31.80 -10.36 -21.32
N SER A 597 32.90 -10.45 -20.54
CA SER A 597 34.25 -10.29 -21.10
C SER A 597 34.65 -11.59 -21.80
N ARG A 598 35.06 -11.53 -23.08
CA ARG A 598 35.42 -12.70 -23.91
C ARG A 598 36.68 -13.47 -23.43
N GLU A 599 37.35 -13.02 -22.37
CA GLU A 599 38.58 -13.65 -21.88
C GLU A 599 38.35 -14.93 -21.05
N SER A 600 37.14 -15.16 -20.52
CA SER A 600 36.87 -16.29 -19.63
C SER A 600 36.54 -17.63 -20.30
N GLU A 601 36.42 -17.70 -21.63
CA GLU A 601 36.07 -18.94 -22.34
C GLU A 601 37.28 -19.80 -22.74
N LYS A 602 38.52 -19.29 -22.66
CA LYS A 602 39.72 -20.05 -23.09
C LYS A 602 40.42 -20.87 -22.01
N VAL A 603 39.95 -20.88 -20.76
CA VAL A 603 40.57 -21.64 -19.66
C VAL A 603 39.64 -22.71 -19.10
N ILE A 604 39.06 -23.55 -19.96
CA ILE A 604 38.50 -24.84 -19.53
C ILE A 604 39.02 -25.91 -20.50
N GLY A 605 40.32 -26.14 -20.42
CA GLY A 605 40.98 -27.08 -21.32
C GLY A 605 42.46 -27.26 -21.04
N LYS A 606 42.85 -27.50 -19.78
CA LYS A 606 44.04 -28.29 -19.39
C LYS A 606 44.12 -28.48 -17.86
N GLN A 607 44.22 -29.75 -17.49
CA GLN A 607 44.57 -30.44 -16.23
C GLN A 607 45.01 -29.65 -14.98
N GLY A 608 44.38 -29.99 -13.85
CA GLY A 608 44.96 -30.73 -12.71
C GLY A 608 46.39 -30.42 -12.19
N MET A 609 46.45 -30.30 -10.85
CA MET A 609 47.58 -30.38 -9.91
C MET A 609 48.54 -29.18 -9.81
N GLY A 610 48.69 -28.64 -8.59
CA GLY A 610 49.90 -27.91 -8.17
C GLY A 610 49.66 -26.72 -7.25
N ASP A 611 50.37 -26.71 -6.14
CA ASP A 611 50.44 -25.74 -5.04
C ASP A 611 50.57 -24.24 -5.38
N ASN A 612 50.15 -23.43 -4.40
CA ASN A 612 50.68 -22.12 -3.95
C ASN A 612 51.61 -21.35 -4.90
N THR A 613 51.27 -20.09 -5.22
CA THR A 613 52.03 -18.87 -4.86
C THR A 613 51.50 -17.61 -5.57
N THR A 614 51.27 -16.59 -4.76
CA THR A 614 51.65 -15.17 -4.93
C THR A 614 51.78 -14.56 -6.34
N THR A 615 51.06 -13.43 -6.55
CA THR A 615 51.43 -12.20 -7.30
C THR A 615 51.94 -12.30 -8.74
N LEU A 616 51.39 -11.46 -9.64
CA LEU A 616 52.05 -10.24 -10.19
C LEU A 616 51.35 -9.72 -11.47
N PHE A 617 51.00 -8.42 -11.44
CA PHE A 617 51.15 -7.36 -12.48
C PHE A 617 50.63 -7.61 -13.91
N CYS A 618 49.66 -6.85 -14.41
CA CYS A 618 49.63 -5.42 -14.82
C CYS A 618 49.88 -5.17 -16.33
N HIS A 619 49.01 -4.32 -16.87
CA HIS A 619 49.18 -3.39 -17.99
C HIS A 619 49.35 -3.91 -19.43
N LYS A 620 48.42 -3.54 -20.31
CA LYS A 620 48.41 -2.20 -20.95
C LYS A 620 47.00 -1.77 -21.30
#